data_AF-A0A6V7Q3F9-F1
#
_entry.id   AF-A0A6V7Q3F9-F1
#
_cell.length_a   1.000
_cell.length_b   1.000
_cell.length_c   1.000
_cell.angle_alpha   90.00
_cell.angle_beta   90.00
_cell.angle_gamma   90.00
#
_symmetry.space_group_name_H-M   'P 1'
#
loop_
_entity.id
_entity.type
_entity.pdbx_description
1 polymer ?
#
loop_
_entity_poly.entity_id
_entity_poly.type
_entity_poly.pdbx_seq_one_letter_code
_entity_poly.pdbx_strand_id
1 'polypeptide(L)'
;MDWLTKYYATIDCKSRTVTFREPGQTEVVFSGCRSSLFVMTISSFRARQLISRGCVAYLASVMLRGEDDTPRVEDIPVVREFQDVFPAELPGMPPDREIEFVVDLVPGTTLISKAPYRMAPAELRELSD
;
A
#
# COMPACT_ATOMS: atom_id res chain seq x y z
N MET A 1 18.05 4.88 1.70
CA MET A 1 17.60 5.87 0.70
C MET A 1 16.09 5.87 0.74
N ASP A 2 15.46 6.93 1.20
CA ASP A 2 14.01 7.03 1.19
C ASP A 2 13.51 7.28 -0.24
N TRP A 3 12.44 6.59 -0.61
CA TRP A 3 11.80 6.70 -1.93
C TRP A 3 11.52 8.15 -2.33
N LEU A 4 11.18 9.02 -1.36
CA LEU A 4 10.86 10.42 -1.59
C LEU A 4 12.03 11.21 -2.19
N THR A 5 13.24 11.00 -1.69
CA THR A 5 14.45 11.66 -2.21
C THR A 5 14.72 11.29 -3.67
N LYS A 6 14.42 10.05 -4.08
CA LYS A 6 14.55 9.61 -5.49
C LYS A 6 13.68 10.44 -6.45
N TYR A 7 12.52 10.89 -5.98
CA TYR A 7 11.55 11.64 -6.79
C TYR A 7 11.52 13.14 -6.45
N TYR A 8 12.52 13.65 -5.72
CA TYR A 8 12.57 15.04 -5.25
C TYR A 8 11.28 15.47 -4.53
N ALA A 9 10.63 14.53 -3.84
CA ALA A 9 9.36 14.72 -3.19
C ALA A 9 9.55 15.09 -1.72
N THR A 10 8.81 16.08 -1.24
CA THR A 10 8.75 16.45 0.18
C THR A 10 7.31 16.44 0.64
N ILE A 11 7.04 15.75 1.75
CA ILE A 11 5.70 15.68 2.35
C ILE A 11 5.67 16.62 3.56
N ASP A 12 4.76 17.60 3.54
CA ASP A 12 4.40 18.38 4.72
C ASP A 12 3.05 17.90 5.24
N CYS A 13 3.09 17.06 6.28
CA CYS A 13 1.89 16.50 6.89
C CYS A 13 1.00 17.57 7.54
N LYS A 14 1.57 18.67 8.04
CA LYS A 14 0.82 19.74 8.72
C LYS A 14 -0.03 20.51 7.72
N SER A 15 0.57 20.90 6.59
CA SER A 15 -0.16 21.56 5.51
C SER A 15 -0.88 20.59 4.57
N ARG A 16 -0.63 19.28 4.72
CA ARG A 16 -1.13 18.20 3.85
C ARG A 16 -0.72 18.39 2.40
N THR A 17 0.49 18.86 2.17
CA THR A 17 1.01 19.03 0.81
C THR A 17 2.08 18.00 0.49
N VAL A 18 2.15 17.65 -0.79
CA VAL A 18 3.26 16.92 -1.38
C VAL A 18 3.85 17.81 -2.46
N THR A 19 5.14 18.10 -2.34
CA THR A 19 5.85 19.03 -3.21
C THR A 19 6.94 18.29 -3.96
N PHE A 20 6.99 18.43 -5.29
CA PHE A 20 8.00 17.82 -6.16
C PHE A 20 8.93 18.92 -6.71
N ARG A 21 10.24 18.78 -6.45
CA ARG A 21 11.28 19.78 -6.77
C ARG A 21 12.39 19.18 -7.62
N GLU A 22 12.05 18.67 -8.79
CA GLU A 22 13.04 18.16 -9.72
C GLU A 22 13.84 19.33 -10.35
N PRO A 23 15.19 19.30 -10.32
CA PRO A 23 16.00 20.35 -10.93
C PRO A 23 15.70 20.54 -12.42
N GLY A 24 15.32 21.76 -12.81
CA GLY A 24 15.01 22.10 -14.21
C GLY A 24 13.54 21.89 -14.62
N GLN A 25 12.68 21.42 -13.73
CA GLN A 25 11.23 21.38 -13.94
C GLN A 25 10.51 22.41 -13.07
N THR A 26 9.29 22.76 -13.47
CA THR A 26 8.39 23.60 -12.66
C THR A 26 8.01 22.83 -11.40
N GLU A 27 8.09 23.49 -10.24
CA GLU A 27 7.64 22.91 -8.96
C GLU A 27 6.16 22.52 -9.04
N VAL A 28 5.86 21.28 -8.68
CA VAL A 28 4.48 20.76 -8.64
C VAL A 28 4.08 20.56 -7.18
N VAL A 29 3.01 21.22 -6.76
CA VAL A 29 2.47 21.14 -5.40
C VAL A 29 1.09 20.51 -5.43
N PHE A 30 0.95 19.34 -4.81
CA PHE A 30 -0.34 18.74 -4.53
C PHE A 30 -0.76 19.11 -3.12
N SER A 31 -1.97 19.62 -2.96
CA SER A 31 -2.55 19.94 -1.65
C SER A 31 -3.71 18.98 -1.37
N GLY A 32 -3.68 18.34 -0.21
CA GLY A 32 -4.76 17.50 0.28
C GLY A 32 -6.05 18.31 0.39
N CYS A 33 -7.07 17.91 -0.36
CA CYS A 33 -8.35 18.59 -0.40
C CYS A 33 -9.13 18.35 0.90
N ARG A 34 -9.50 19.42 1.63
CA ARG A 34 -10.46 19.36 2.75
C ARG A 34 -11.84 19.81 2.27
N SER A 35 -12.52 19.03 1.45
CA SER A 35 -13.85 19.47 1.01
C SER A 35 -14.91 18.45 1.39
N SER A 36 -15.57 18.69 2.53
CA SER A 36 -16.95 18.22 2.72
C SER A 36 -17.97 19.21 2.15
N LEU A 37 -17.59 20.34 1.53
CA LEU A 37 -18.56 21.31 0.99
C LEU A 37 -17.99 21.95 -0.29
N PHE A 38 -18.74 21.83 -1.39
CA PHE A 38 -18.55 22.46 -2.70
C PHE A 38 -17.39 21.93 -3.58
N VAL A 39 -17.54 20.73 -4.14
CA VAL A 39 -17.17 20.58 -5.55
C VAL A 39 -18.11 21.51 -6.31
N MET A 40 -17.59 22.56 -6.94
CA MET A 40 -18.40 23.48 -7.74
C MET A 40 -18.80 22.78 -9.03
N THR A 41 -19.84 21.93 -8.95
CA THR A 41 -20.38 21.22 -10.10
C THR A 41 -21.11 22.23 -10.97
N ILE A 42 -20.63 22.43 -12.20
CA ILE A 42 -21.29 23.26 -13.20
C ILE A 42 -22.11 22.39 -14.14
N SER A 43 -23.17 22.96 -14.73
CA SER A 43 -23.92 22.26 -15.77
C SER A 43 -23.05 22.06 -17.02
N SER A 44 -23.39 21.05 -17.82
CA SER A 44 -22.73 20.78 -19.11
C SER A 44 -22.81 21.98 -20.07
N PHE A 45 -23.90 22.76 -20.01
CA PHE A 45 -24.06 23.99 -20.78
C PHE A 45 -23.03 25.06 -20.38
N ARG A 46 -22.85 25.30 -19.07
CA ARG A 46 -21.82 26.22 -18.57
C ARG A 46 -20.42 25.73 -18.90
N ALA A 47 -20.16 24.43 -18.78
CA ALA A 47 -18.88 23.85 -19.17
C ALA A 47 -18.56 24.11 -20.65
N ARG A 48 -19.53 23.84 -21.55
CA ARG A 48 -19.38 24.14 -23.00
C ARG A 48 -19.15 25.61 -23.29
N GLN A 49 -19.86 26.50 -22.58
CA GLN A 49 -19.70 27.96 -22.72
C GLN A 49 -18.30 28.44 -22.28
N LEU A 50 -17.73 27.87 -21.22
CA LEU A 50 -16.39 28.21 -20.75
C LEU A 50 -15.33 27.71 -21.73
N ILE A 51 -15.49 26.48 -22.24
CA ILE A 51 -14.60 25.92 -23.26
C ILE A 51 -14.64 26.77 -24.54
N SER A 52 -15.82 27.19 -25.00
CA SER A 52 -15.92 28.05 -26.19
C SER A 52 -15.35 29.45 -26.00
N ARG A 53 -15.19 29.91 -24.76
CA ARG A 53 -14.50 31.16 -24.40
C ARG A 53 -12.98 31.00 -24.26
N GLY A 54 -12.44 29.81 -24.53
CA GLY A 54 -11.00 29.54 -24.52
C GLY A 54 -10.45 28.96 -23.22
N CYS A 55 -11.31 28.55 -22.26
CA CYS A 55 -10.83 27.84 -21.08
C CYS A 55 -10.35 26.43 -21.46
N VAL A 56 -9.23 26.00 -20.88
CA VAL A 56 -8.70 24.64 -21.02
C VAL A 56 -9.55 23.68 -20.19
N ALA A 57 -9.96 22.57 -20.79
CA ALA A 57 -10.69 21.51 -20.12
C ALA A 57 -9.90 20.19 -20.16
N TYR A 58 -9.99 19.44 -19.07
CA TYR A 58 -9.41 18.11 -18.93
C TYR A 58 -10.53 17.11 -18.67
N LEU A 59 -10.49 15.98 -19.37
CA LEU A 59 -11.38 14.86 -19.13
C LEU A 59 -10.60 13.79 -18.35
N ALA A 60 -11.03 13.49 -17.13
CA ALA A 60 -10.56 12.35 -16.38
C ALA A 60 -11.63 11.25 -16.43
N SER A 61 -11.28 10.09 -16.97
CA SER A 61 -12.12 8.90 -16.93
C SER A 61 -11.58 7.93 -15.88
N VAL A 62 -12.46 7.46 -15.01
CA VAL A 62 -12.16 6.32 -14.14
C VAL A 62 -12.69 5.09 -14.85
N MET A 63 -11.79 4.25 -15.35
CA MET A 63 -12.14 2.96 -15.92
C MET A 63 -11.97 1.90 -14.84
N LEU A 64 -13.08 1.25 -14.47
CA LEU A 64 -13.01 0.00 -13.70
C LEU A 64 -12.44 -1.05 -14.65
N ARG A 65 -11.18 -1.40 -14.45
CA ARG A 65 -10.53 -2.54 -15.08
C ARG A 65 -11.28 -3.81 -14.62
N GLY A 66 -11.69 -4.65 -15.57
CA GLY A 66 -12.35 -5.93 -15.26
C GLY A 66 -11.40 -6.85 -14.47
N GLU A 67 -11.91 -7.96 -13.93
CA GLU A 67 -11.08 -8.93 -13.19
C GLU A 67 -9.86 -9.39 -14.00
N ASP A 68 -10.00 -9.54 -15.33
CA ASP A 68 -8.93 -9.88 -16.26
C ASP A 68 -7.84 -8.81 -16.43
N ASP A 69 -8.10 -7.60 -15.95
CA ASP A 69 -7.29 -6.40 -16.19
C ASP A 69 -6.69 -5.89 -14.86
N THR A 70 -6.88 -6.65 -13.78
CA THR A 70 -6.14 -6.51 -12.52
C THR A 70 -4.70 -6.97 -12.72
N PRO A 71 -3.69 -6.14 -12.42
CA PRO A 71 -2.31 -6.56 -12.51
C PRO A 71 -2.11 -7.74 -11.57
N ARG A 72 -1.54 -8.82 -12.10
CA ARG A 72 -1.20 -9.98 -11.29
C ARG A 72 -0.14 -9.57 -10.27
N VAL A 73 0.01 -10.34 -9.21
CA VAL A 73 1.06 -10.07 -8.21
C VAL A 73 2.44 -10.11 -8.90
N GLU A 74 2.57 -10.97 -9.90
CA GLU A 74 3.73 -11.05 -10.81
C GLU A 74 3.92 -9.82 -11.72
N ASP A 75 2.99 -8.88 -11.83
CA ASP A 75 3.19 -7.65 -12.59
C ASP A 75 3.83 -6.54 -11.76
N ILE A 76 3.88 -6.72 -10.43
CA ILE A 76 4.50 -5.77 -9.51
C ILE A 76 6.02 -5.85 -9.69
N PRO A 77 6.71 -4.73 -10.03
CA PRO A 77 8.15 -4.76 -10.34
C PRO A 77 9.02 -5.43 -9.27
N VAL A 78 8.74 -5.17 -7.99
CA VAL A 78 9.48 -5.81 -6.89
C VAL A 78 9.20 -7.31 -6.78
N VAL A 79 7.97 -7.77 -7.03
CA VAL A 79 7.66 -9.21 -6.99
C VAL A 79 8.35 -9.93 -8.14
N ARG A 80 8.41 -9.30 -9.32
CA ARG A 80 9.13 -9.85 -10.49
C ARG A 80 10.61 -10.07 -10.21
N GLU A 81 11.23 -9.20 -9.44
CA GLU A 81 12.64 -9.32 -9.04
C GLU A 81 12.88 -10.46 -8.05
N PHE A 82 11.85 -10.88 -7.31
CA PHE A 82 11.95 -11.86 -6.21
C PHE A 82 10.86 -12.96 -6.28
N GLN A 83 10.59 -13.51 -7.46
CA GLN A 83 9.52 -14.51 -7.64
C GLN A 83 9.73 -15.78 -6.81
N ASP A 84 10.98 -16.13 -6.51
CA ASP A 84 11.39 -17.23 -5.65
C ASP A 84 11.03 -17.02 -4.16
N VAL A 85 10.87 -15.77 -3.73
CA VAL A 85 10.46 -15.39 -2.37
C VAL A 85 8.94 -15.35 -2.23
N PHE A 86 8.20 -15.20 -3.34
CA PHE A 86 6.74 -15.15 -3.39
C PHE A 86 6.13 -16.33 -4.18
N PRO A 87 6.40 -17.59 -3.79
CA PRO A 87 5.77 -18.73 -4.43
C PRO A 87 4.27 -18.78 -4.09
N ALA A 88 3.47 -19.35 -4.99
CA ALA A 88 2.02 -19.53 -4.76
C ALA A 88 1.72 -20.38 -3.52
N GLU A 89 2.62 -21.30 -3.18
CA GLU A 89 2.59 -22.11 -1.97
C GLU A 89 3.95 -22.03 -1.25
N LEU A 90 3.95 -21.94 0.08
CA LEU A 90 5.19 -21.88 0.85
C LEU A 90 5.92 -23.22 0.75
N PRO A 91 7.27 -23.23 0.58
CA PRO A 91 8.06 -24.45 0.39
C PRO A 91 8.18 -25.33 1.65
N GLY A 92 7.37 -25.08 2.69
CA GLY A 92 7.42 -25.76 3.98
C GLY A 92 8.32 -25.05 4.98
N MET A 93 8.87 -25.81 5.94
CA MET A 93 9.79 -25.25 6.92
C MET A 93 11.09 -24.80 6.24
N PRO A 94 11.71 -23.70 6.72
CA PRO A 94 13.05 -23.35 6.28
C PRO A 94 14.03 -24.49 6.60
N PRO A 95 15.10 -24.64 5.81
CA PRO A 95 16.15 -25.60 6.13
C PRO A 95 16.78 -25.28 7.49
N ASP A 96 17.36 -26.30 8.11
CA ASP A 96 18.11 -26.16 9.35
C ASP A 96 19.15 -25.04 9.20
N ARG A 97 19.10 -24.07 10.11
CA ARG A 97 20.04 -22.95 10.12
C ARG A 97 21.21 -23.34 11.02
N GLU A 98 22.42 -23.00 10.60
CA GLU A 98 23.63 -23.17 11.42
C GLU A 98 23.64 -22.30 12.69
N ILE A 99 22.72 -21.33 12.78
CA ILE A 99 22.60 -20.41 13.90
C ILE A 99 21.50 -20.91 14.84
N GLU A 100 21.88 -21.20 16.07
CA GLU A 100 20.94 -21.51 17.15
C GLU A 100 20.28 -20.21 17.65
N PHE A 101 18.95 -20.22 17.74
CA PHE A 101 18.20 -19.15 18.39
C PHE A 101 18.20 -19.37 19.90
N VAL A 102 18.90 -18.50 20.63
CA VAL A 102 18.89 -18.49 22.10
C VAL A 102 17.80 -17.55 22.60
N VAL A 103 16.96 -18.04 23.52
CA VAL A 103 15.97 -17.21 24.23
C VAL A 103 16.54 -16.86 25.60
N ASP A 104 17.12 -15.67 25.72
CA ASP A 104 17.62 -15.18 26.99
C ASP A 104 16.48 -14.77 27.90
N LEU A 105 16.46 -15.33 29.11
CA LEU A 105 15.49 -14.98 30.14
C LEU A 105 16.08 -13.92 31.08
N VAL A 106 15.26 -12.95 31.47
CA VAL A 106 15.62 -12.00 32.52
C VAL A 106 15.86 -12.80 33.82
N PRO A 107 16.96 -12.58 34.56
CA PRO A 107 17.24 -13.29 35.81
C PRO A 107 16.04 -13.26 36.78
N GLY A 108 15.64 -14.44 37.27
CA GLY A 108 14.47 -14.58 38.14
C GLY A 108 13.15 -14.89 37.41
N THR A 109 13.16 -14.95 36.07
CA THR A 109 12.00 -15.41 35.29
C THR A 109 11.81 -16.92 35.44
N THR A 110 10.61 -17.34 35.83
CA THR A 110 10.21 -18.75 35.87
C THR A 110 9.45 -19.11 34.60
N LEU A 111 9.50 -20.39 34.21
CA LEU A 111 8.72 -20.89 33.08
C LEU A 111 7.22 -20.77 33.37
N ILE A 112 6.46 -20.38 32.35
CA ILE A 112 5.01 -20.26 32.43
C ILE A 112 4.39 -21.59 32.02
N SER A 113 3.56 -22.17 32.89
CA SER A 113 2.69 -23.29 32.58
C SER A 113 1.23 -22.85 32.68
N LYS A 114 0.47 -22.99 31.60
CA LYS A 114 -0.96 -22.66 31.54
C LYS A 114 -1.72 -23.86 30.99
N ALA A 115 -2.91 -24.13 31.54
CA ALA A 115 -3.78 -25.16 31.01
C ALA A 115 -4.20 -24.80 29.57
N PRO A 116 -4.25 -25.77 28.64
CA PRO A 116 -4.78 -25.55 27.30
C PRO A 116 -6.22 -25.04 27.35
N TYR A 117 -6.58 -24.20 26.39
CA TYR A 117 -7.96 -23.75 26.23
C TYR A 117 -8.88 -24.93 25.87
N ARG A 118 -10.13 -24.90 26.34
CA ARG A 118 -11.14 -25.86 25.93
C ARG A 118 -11.60 -25.51 24.51
N MET A 119 -11.37 -26.42 23.58
CA MET A 119 -11.78 -26.31 22.17
C MET A 119 -12.86 -27.35 21.87
N ALA A 120 -13.74 -27.04 20.91
CA ALA A 120 -14.72 -27.98 20.41
C ALA A 120 -14.04 -29.09 19.58
N PRO A 121 -14.68 -30.28 19.43
CA PRO A 121 -14.11 -31.36 18.63
C PRO A 121 -13.80 -30.99 17.17
N ALA A 122 -14.54 -30.04 16.58
CA ALA A 122 -14.29 -29.56 15.22
C ALA A 122 -12.98 -28.76 15.14
N GLU A 123 -12.73 -27.86 16.09
CA GLU A 123 -11.50 -27.05 16.17
C GLU A 123 -10.27 -27.92 16.44
N LEU A 124 -10.42 -28.96 17.28
CA LEU A 124 -9.33 -29.92 17.52
C LEU A 124 -8.96 -30.72 16.28
N ARG A 125 -9.92 -30.99 15.38
CA ARG A 125 -9.67 -31.67 14.11
C ARG A 125 -8.89 -30.77 13.15
N GLU A 126 -9.21 -29.48 13.10
CA GLU A 126 -8.48 -28.51 12.26
C GLU A 126 -7.02 -28.33 12.70
N LEU A 127 -6.73 -28.46 14.00
CA LEU A 127 -5.35 -28.37 14.53
C LEU A 127 -4.51 -29.61 14.31
N SER A 128 -5.13 -30.74 13.97
CA SER A 128 -4.42 -32.01 13.75
C SER A 128 -4.02 -32.26 12.29
N ASP A 129 -4.51 -31.43 11.37
CA ASP A 129 -4.18 -31.45 9.95
C ASP A 129 -2.93 -30.61 9.64
#